data_AF-F0X927-F1
#
_entry.id   AF-F0X927-F1
#
_cell.length_a   1.000
_cell.length_b   1.000
_cell.length_c   1.000
_cell.angle_alpha   90.00
_cell.angle_beta   90.00
_cell.angle_gamma   90.00
#
_symmetry.space_group_name_H-M   'P 1'
#
loop_
_entity.id
_entity.type
_entity.pdbx_description
1 polymer ?
#
loop_
_entity_poly.entity_id
_entity_poly.type
_entity_poly.pdbx_seq_one_letter_code
_entity_poly.pdbx_strand_id
1 'polypeptide(L)'
;MVSAEFEAMTTLYQVMPEIVAEPLAWGGYEMENDTWFYICRFHELSEDIPDVSDFPALLAELHKRGGANETEFGFPITTYGGRNRRTFPVSKSWEETFSKGLHNTFDIEEETQGKPEEMTSLRKEFVAKIVPRLLRPLETEGRKLTPALVHGDIWDGNASVDVQTGLPLIFDATPMYAHNESYIDEYVKHYPISAQQISSRV
;
A
#
# COMPACT_ATOMS: atom_id res chain seq x y z
N MET A 1 -13.73 5.00 -7.56
CA MET A 1 -13.40 4.26 -6.32
C MET A 1 -13.43 2.76 -6.60
N VAL A 2 -14.61 2.14 -6.84
CA VAL A 2 -14.69 0.67 -7.05
C VAL A 2 -13.84 0.14 -8.22
N SER A 3 -13.74 0.89 -9.33
CA SER A 3 -12.88 0.50 -10.45
C SER A 3 -11.40 0.53 -10.08
N ALA A 4 -10.99 1.50 -9.25
CA ALA A 4 -9.62 1.60 -8.79
C ALA A 4 -9.27 0.47 -7.81
N GLU A 5 -10.21 0.06 -6.97
CA GLU A 5 -10.06 -1.10 -6.09
C GLU A 5 -9.94 -2.40 -6.89
N PHE A 6 -10.78 -2.58 -7.91
CA PHE A 6 -10.67 -3.71 -8.83
C PHE A 6 -9.30 -3.79 -9.50
N GLU A 7 -8.80 -2.68 -10.07
CA GLU A 7 -7.48 -2.62 -10.71
C GLU A 7 -6.33 -2.83 -9.71
N ALA A 8 -6.46 -2.28 -8.50
CA ALA A 8 -5.51 -2.45 -7.40
C ALA A 8 -5.37 -3.92 -7.01
N MET A 9 -6.50 -4.56 -6.68
CA MET A 9 -6.53 -5.96 -6.31
C MET A 9 -6.11 -6.86 -7.46
N THR A 10 -6.45 -6.51 -8.71
CA THR A 10 -6.05 -7.28 -9.91
C THR A 10 -4.54 -7.27 -10.06
N THR A 11 -3.91 -6.11 -9.85
CA THR A 11 -2.45 -5.97 -9.91
C THR A 11 -1.74 -6.88 -8.91
N LEU A 12 -2.23 -6.90 -7.67
CA LEU A 12 -1.68 -7.78 -6.61
C LEU A 12 -1.94 -9.26 -6.89
N TYR A 13 -3.17 -9.60 -7.31
CA TYR A 13 -3.59 -10.98 -7.59
C TYR A 13 -2.81 -11.60 -8.75
N GLN A 14 -2.46 -10.82 -9.77
CA GLN A 14 -1.60 -11.29 -10.88
C GLN A 14 -0.19 -11.66 -10.42
N VAL A 15 0.30 -11.09 -9.32
CA VAL A 15 1.64 -11.34 -8.78
C VAL A 15 1.64 -12.51 -7.78
N MET A 16 0.64 -12.58 -6.91
CA MET A 16 0.59 -13.56 -5.83
C MET A 16 -0.85 -13.98 -5.50
N PRO A 17 -1.50 -14.74 -6.40
CA PRO A 17 -2.90 -15.11 -6.25
C PRO A 17 -3.17 -15.99 -5.01
N GLU A 18 -2.14 -16.63 -4.46
CA GLU A 18 -2.25 -17.48 -3.27
C GLU A 18 -2.59 -16.73 -1.97
N ILE A 19 -2.36 -15.41 -1.89
CA ILE A 19 -2.59 -14.62 -0.66
C ILE A 19 -3.46 -13.38 -0.90
N VAL A 20 -3.99 -13.17 -2.10
CA VAL A 20 -4.76 -11.96 -2.45
C VAL A 20 -6.19 -12.35 -2.78
N ALA A 21 -7.18 -11.68 -2.18
CA ALA A 21 -8.58 -11.91 -2.51
C ALA A 21 -8.83 -11.63 -4.01
N GLU A 22 -9.34 -12.63 -4.74
CA GLU A 22 -9.48 -12.55 -6.20
C GLU A 22 -10.55 -11.53 -6.61
N PRO A 23 -10.19 -10.46 -7.35
CA PRO A 23 -11.17 -9.56 -7.95
C PRO A 23 -11.85 -10.24 -9.14
N LEU A 24 -13.18 -10.18 -9.20
CA LEU A 24 -13.98 -10.85 -10.23
C LEU A 24 -14.61 -9.87 -11.22
N ALA A 25 -15.20 -8.78 -10.73
CA ALA A 25 -15.82 -7.76 -11.57
C ALA A 25 -16.04 -6.44 -10.83
N TRP A 26 -16.34 -5.39 -11.58
CA TRP A 26 -16.92 -4.14 -11.07
C TRP A 26 -17.87 -3.57 -12.12
N GLY A 27 -18.78 -2.68 -11.72
CA GLY A 27 -19.72 -2.07 -12.65
C GLY A 27 -20.67 -1.06 -12.01
N GLY A 28 -21.43 -0.38 -12.85
CA GLY A 28 -22.51 0.53 -12.44
C GLY A 28 -23.86 -0.20 -12.44
N TYR A 29 -24.77 0.23 -11.58
CA TYR A 29 -26.14 -0.28 -11.58
C TYR A 29 -26.89 0.27 -12.81
N GLU A 30 -27.66 -0.57 -13.50
CA GLU A 30 -28.45 -0.12 -14.66
C GLU A 30 -29.63 0.77 -14.25
N MET A 31 -30.22 0.49 -13.09
CA MET A 31 -31.46 1.12 -12.63
C MET A 31 -31.22 2.26 -11.62
N GLU A 32 -30.00 2.44 -11.14
CA GLU A 32 -29.65 3.43 -10.13
C GLU A 32 -28.39 4.20 -10.54
N ASN A 33 -28.57 5.49 -10.81
CA ASN A 33 -27.47 6.38 -11.18
C ASN A 33 -26.50 6.53 -10.00
N ASP A 34 -25.23 6.79 -10.32
CA ASP A 34 -24.14 7.02 -9.36
C ASP A 34 -23.91 5.88 -8.34
N THR A 35 -24.49 4.70 -8.58
CA THR A 35 -24.33 3.52 -7.74
C THR A 35 -23.50 2.47 -8.46
N TRP A 36 -22.49 1.96 -7.76
CA TRP A 36 -21.47 1.08 -8.32
C TRP A 36 -21.22 -0.11 -7.41
N PHE A 37 -20.72 -1.21 -7.98
CA PHE A 37 -20.34 -2.41 -7.24
C PHE A 37 -18.93 -2.87 -7.59
N TYR A 38 -18.36 -3.63 -6.67
CA TYR A 38 -17.18 -4.46 -6.82
C TYR A 38 -17.54 -5.88 -6.37
N ILE A 39 -17.05 -6.89 -7.08
CA ILE A 39 -17.26 -8.31 -6.80
C ILE A 39 -15.89 -8.96 -6.70
N CYS A 40 -15.64 -9.66 -5.60
CA CYS A 40 -14.48 -10.50 -5.39
C CYS A 40 -14.91 -11.92 -5.00
N ARG A 41 -13.94 -12.85 -5.01
CA ARG A 41 -14.13 -14.21 -4.51
C ARG A 41 -14.52 -14.16 -3.04
N PHE A 42 -15.56 -14.90 -2.69
CA PHE A 42 -15.90 -15.10 -1.29
C PHE A 42 -14.91 -16.07 -0.65
N HIS A 43 -14.33 -15.65 0.47
CA HIS A 43 -13.46 -16.45 1.31
C HIS A 43 -14.08 -16.54 2.71
N GLU A 44 -14.10 -17.74 3.29
CA GLU A 44 -14.42 -17.90 4.71
C GLU A 44 -13.17 -17.54 5.50
N LEU A 45 -13.20 -16.41 6.20
CA LEU A 45 -12.06 -15.89 6.95
C LEU A 45 -12.25 -16.16 8.43
N SER A 46 -11.15 -16.47 9.10
CA SER A 46 -11.11 -16.51 10.56
C SER A 46 -11.16 -15.09 11.15
N GLU A 47 -11.43 -14.99 12.45
CA GLU A 47 -11.21 -13.74 13.20
C GLU A 47 -9.74 -13.58 13.66
N ASP A 48 -8.86 -14.47 13.21
CA ASP A 48 -7.46 -14.50 13.61
C ASP A 48 -6.60 -13.58 12.72
N ILE A 49 -5.61 -12.94 13.36
CA ILE A 49 -4.56 -12.20 12.68
C ILE A 49 -3.55 -13.21 12.10
N PRO A 50 -3.07 -13.03 10.85
CA PRO A 50 -2.02 -13.88 10.28
C PRO A 50 -0.80 -14.05 11.18
N ASP A 51 -0.26 -15.27 11.28
CA ASP A 51 0.91 -15.55 12.11
C ASP A 51 2.12 -14.74 11.63
N VAL A 52 2.74 -14.04 12.58
CA VAL A 52 3.94 -13.22 12.36
C VAL A 52 5.19 -14.04 11.97
N SER A 53 5.19 -15.37 12.12
CA SER A 53 6.26 -16.23 11.62
C SER A 53 6.25 -16.36 10.10
N ASP A 54 5.06 -16.32 9.50
CA ASP A 54 4.85 -16.72 8.09
C ASP A 54 4.42 -15.52 7.24
N PHE A 55 3.56 -14.65 7.77
CA PHE A 55 2.99 -13.54 7.02
C PHE A 55 4.02 -12.51 6.54
N PRO A 56 5.04 -12.09 7.32
CA PRO A 56 6.10 -11.23 6.82
C PRO A 56 6.88 -11.85 5.66
N ALA A 57 7.08 -13.16 5.66
CA ALA A 57 7.79 -13.84 4.59
C ALA A 57 6.99 -13.82 3.28
N LEU A 58 5.66 -13.97 3.39
CA LEU A 58 4.75 -13.85 2.25
C LEU A 58 4.69 -12.41 1.71
N LEU A 59 4.63 -11.39 2.57
CA LEU A 59 4.70 -9.99 2.13
C LEU A 59 6.03 -9.66 1.47
N ALA A 60 7.15 -10.15 2.00
CA ALA A 60 8.46 -9.98 1.38
C ALA A 60 8.54 -10.66 0.01
N GLU A 61 7.90 -11.82 -0.15
CA GLU A 61 7.81 -12.52 -1.43
C GLU A 61 6.94 -11.75 -2.43
N LEU A 62 5.79 -11.21 -2.02
CA LEU A 62 4.96 -10.31 -2.83
C LEU A 62 5.77 -9.11 -3.34
N HIS A 63 6.49 -8.42 -2.44
CA HIS A 63 7.35 -7.29 -2.77
C HIS A 63 8.39 -7.65 -3.84
N LYS A 64 9.04 -8.81 -3.66
CA LYS A 64 10.08 -9.30 -4.57
C LYS A 64 9.52 -9.71 -5.94
N ARG A 65 8.40 -10.46 -5.97
CA ARG A 65 7.78 -10.91 -7.22
C ARG A 65 7.24 -9.73 -8.02
N GLY A 66 6.52 -8.82 -7.37
CA GLY A 66 5.96 -7.65 -8.04
C GLY A 66 7.02 -6.68 -8.54
N GLY A 67 8.14 -6.54 -7.81
CA GLY A 67 9.25 -5.67 -8.20
C GLY A 67 10.21 -6.24 -9.25
N ALA A 68 10.12 -7.53 -9.60
CA ALA A 68 11.18 -8.23 -10.34
C ALA A 68 11.53 -7.62 -11.71
N ASN A 69 10.56 -7.01 -12.39
CA ASN A 69 10.74 -6.38 -13.70
C ASN A 69 10.36 -4.89 -13.71
N GLU A 70 10.06 -4.32 -12.55
CA GLU A 70 9.64 -2.92 -12.47
C GLU A 70 10.85 -1.99 -12.36
N THR A 71 10.78 -0.86 -13.06
CA THR A 71 11.84 0.16 -13.10
C THR A 71 11.37 1.52 -12.63
N GLU A 72 10.07 1.69 -12.43
CA GLU A 72 9.46 2.94 -12.01
C GLU A 72 8.72 2.76 -10.68
N PHE A 73 8.77 3.79 -9.84
CA PHE A 73 7.98 3.91 -8.63
C PHE A 73 6.63 4.55 -8.95
N GLY A 74 5.66 4.38 -8.07
CA GLY A 74 4.33 4.97 -8.14
C GLY A 74 3.26 3.96 -8.54
N PHE A 75 2.11 4.47 -8.93
CA PHE A 75 1.01 3.65 -9.45
C PHE A 75 0.30 4.42 -10.57
N PRO A 76 -0.08 3.76 -11.69
CA PRO A 76 -0.58 4.45 -12.88
C PRO A 76 -1.97 5.07 -12.70
N ILE A 77 -2.69 4.68 -11.65
CA ILE A 77 -4.04 5.19 -11.34
C ILE A 77 -4.10 5.75 -9.92
N THR A 78 -5.08 6.59 -9.67
CA THR A 78 -5.45 7.02 -8.31
C THR A 78 -6.19 5.88 -7.61
N THR A 79 -5.68 5.48 -6.45
CA THR A 79 -6.32 4.52 -5.53
C THR A 79 -7.04 5.25 -4.41
N TYR A 80 -7.73 4.52 -3.53
CA TYR A 80 -8.54 5.12 -2.46
C TYR A 80 -8.38 4.33 -1.17
N GLY A 81 -7.90 4.98 -0.10
CA GLY A 81 -7.93 4.43 1.25
C GLY A 81 -9.21 4.91 1.93
N GLY A 82 -10.24 4.07 1.98
CA GLY A 82 -11.60 4.52 2.26
C GLY A 82 -12.04 5.59 1.26
N ARG A 83 -12.42 6.79 1.73
CA ARG A 83 -12.82 7.92 0.87
C ARG A 83 -11.66 8.79 0.40
N ASN A 84 -10.46 8.56 0.91
CA ASN A 84 -9.32 9.42 0.66
C ASN A 84 -8.60 8.99 -0.62
N ARG A 85 -8.59 9.87 -1.63
CA ARG A 85 -7.82 9.63 -2.87
C ARG A 85 -6.33 9.53 -2.54
N ARG A 86 -5.64 8.51 -3.06
CA ARG A 86 -4.19 8.33 -2.95
C ARG A 86 -3.60 8.29 -4.35
N THR A 87 -2.68 9.22 -4.64
CA THR A 87 -2.07 9.34 -5.97
C THR A 87 -0.56 9.50 -5.80
N PHE A 88 0.19 8.49 -6.22
CA PHE A 88 1.66 8.50 -6.25
C PHE A 88 2.11 8.40 -7.71
N PRO A 89 2.42 9.53 -8.36
CA PRO A 89 2.72 9.55 -9.79
C PRO A 89 3.92 8.69 -10.16
N VAL A 90 3.86 8.09 -11.35
CA VAL A 90 4.93 7.24 -11.86
C VAL A 90 6.20 8.05 -12.14
N SER A 91 7.34 7.60 -11.61
CA SER A 91 8.67 8.15 -11.91
C SER A 91 9.77 7.13 -11.65
N LYS A 92 10.93 7.34 -12.26
CA LYS A 92 12.16 6.56 -12.00
C LYS A 92 12.85 6.92 -10.68
N SER A 93 12.43 7.98 -10.00
CA SER A 93 12.98 8.38 -8.70
C SER A 93 11.95 8.22 -7.60
N TRP A 94 12.33 7.50 -6.54
CA TRP A 94 11.52 7.37 -5.35
C TRP A 94 11.29 8.72 -4.66
N GLU A 95 12.33 9.57 -4.58
CA GLU A 95 12.20 10.93 -4.03
C GLU A 95 11.10 11.72 -4.75
N GLU A 96 11.05 11.66 -6.08
CA GLU A 96 10.05 12.38 -6.87
C GLU A 96 8.63 11.84 -6.66
N THR A 97 8.44 10.52 -6.79
CA THR A 97 7.14 9.87 -6.58
C THR A 97 6.60 10.15 -5.18
N PHE A 98 7.43 9.98 -4.14
CA PHE A 98 7.02 10.23 -2.76
C PHE A 98 6.70 11.70 -2.52
N SER A 99 7.54 12.63 -3.01
CA SER A 99 7.31 14.07 -2.83
C SER A 99 5.99 14.51 -3.46
N LYS A 100 5.70 14.05 -4.70
CA LYS A 100 4.45 14.36 -5.39
C LYS A 100 3.25 13.72 -4.69
N GLY A 101 3.37 12.47 -4.25
CA GLY A 101 2.32 11.80 -3.51
C GLY A 101 1.97 12.51 -2.20
N LEU A 102 3.00 12.90 -1.44
CA LEU A 102 2.83 13.68 -0.22
C LEU A 102 2.19 15.05 -0.49
N HIS A 103 2.56 15.73 -1.59
CA HIS A 103 1.90 16.96 -2.01
C HIS A 103 0.40 16.74 -2.25
N ASN A 104 0.04 15.68 -2.98
CA ASN A 104 -1.35 15.33 -3.24
C ASN A 104 -2.12 15.06 -1.94
N THR A 105 -1.51 14.35 -0.98
CA THR A 105 -2.10 14.12 0.36
C THR A 105 -2.41 15.43 1.08
N PHE A 106 -1.45 16.36 1.11
CA PHE A 106 -1.69 17.67 1.72
C PHE A 106 -2.75 18.49 0.99
N ASP A 107 -2.81 18.44 -0.35
CA ASP A 107 -3.82 19.18 -1.11
C ASP A 107 -5.24 18.70 -0.78
N ILE A 108 -5.44 17.38 -0.62
CA ILE A 108 -6.73 16.80 -0.17
C ILE A 108 -7.12 17.28 1.22
N GLU A 109 -6.15 17.25 2.14
CA GLU A 109 -6.38 17.66 3.53
C GLU A 109 -6.74 19.15 3.59
N GLU A 110 -6.02 20.00 2.85
CA GLU A 110 -6.28 21.43 2.76
C GLU A 110 -7.62 21.75 2.08
N GLU A 111 -8.03 20.98 1.07
CA GLU A 111 -9.36 21.06 0.45
C GLU A 111 -10.48 20.73 1.44
N THR A 112 -10.23 19.80 2.37
CA THR A 112 -11.24 19.27 3.29
C THR A 112 -11.33 20.06 4.59
N GLN A 113 -10.18 20.40 5.18
CA GLN A 113 -10.08 21.04 6.51
C GLN A 113 -9.72 22.53 6.44
N GLY A 114 -9.41 23.04 5.25
CA GLY A 114 -8.86 24.38 5.06
C GLY A 114 -7.35 24.43 5.26
N LYS A 115 -6.77 25.61 5.06
CA LYS A 115 -5.33 25.82 4.93
C LYS A 115 -4.77 26.74 6.03
N PRO A 116 -4.55 26.23 7.25
CA PRO A 116 -3.96 27.04 8.31
C PRO A 116 -2.51 27.42 7.95
N GLU A 117 -2.12 28.64 8.32
CA GLU A 117 -0.80 29.20 7.99
C GLU A 117 0.35 28.36 8.58
N GLU A 118 0.17 27.87 9.82
CA GLU A 118 1.13 27.00 10.49
C GLU A 118 1.38 25.71 9.69
N MET A 119 0.32 25.00 9.29
CA MET A 119 0.46 23.77 8.50
C MET A 119 1.07 24.05 7.13
N THR A 120 0.74 25.17 6.50
CA THR A 120 1.34 25.58 5.22
C THR A 120 2.85 25.81 5.36
N SER A 121 3.27 26.47 6.44
CA SER A 121 4.68 26.70 6.75
C SER A 121 5.42 25.39 7.01
N LEU A 122 4.84 24.50 7.83
CA LEU A 122 5.38 23.19 8.14
C LEU A 122 5.51 22.31 6.89
N ARG A 123 4.47 22.23 6.05
CA ARG A 123 4.48 21.50 4.77
C ARG A 123 5.63 21.96 3.88
N LYS A 124 5.80 23.28 3.72
CA LYS A 124 6.86 23.86 2.90
C LYS A 124 8.24 23.45 3.38
N GLU A 125 8.50 23.59 4.69
CA GLU A 125 9.79 23.22 5.27
C GLU A 125 10.02 21.70 5.21
N PHE A 126 8.99 20.90 5.52
CA PHE A 126 9.07 19.44 5.47
C PHE A 126 9.45 18.93 4.08
N VAL A 127 8.75 19.38 3.04
CA VAL A 127 9.04 18.93 1.67
C VAL A 127 10.38 19.49 1.18
N ALA A 128 10.70 20.76 1.43
CA ALA A 128 11.93 21.37 0.92
C ALA A 128 13.20 20.85 1.60
N LYS A 129 13.09 20.37 2.84
CA LYS A 129 14.26 20.04 3.68
C LYS A 129 14.31 18.60 4.16
N ILE A 130 13.20 18.02 4.57
CA ILE A 130 13.18 16.69 5.22
C ILE A 130 13.16 15.59 4.17
N VAL A 131 12.20 15.64 3.24
CA VAL A 131 12.07 14.66 2.16
C VAL A 131 13.38 14.44 1.39
N PRO A 132 14.05 15.48 0.85
CA PRO A 132 15.31 15.27 0.12
C PRO A 132 16.46 14.79 1.01
N ARG A 133 16.47 15.09 2.31
CA ARG A 133 17.54 14.62 3.19
C ARG A 133 17.40 13.15 3.57
N LEU A 134 16.17 12.64 3.61
CA LEU A 134 15.89 11.25 3.93
C LEU A 134 15.93 10.37 2.68
N LEU A 135 15.33 10.81 1.57
CA LEU A 135 15.15 9.97 0.39
C LEU A 135 16.31 10.04 -0.59
N ARG A 136 16.85 11.24 -0.86
CA ARG A 136 17.92 11.41 -1.86
C ARG A 136 19.13 10.53 -1.60
N PRO A 137 19.64 10.40 -0.35
CA PRO A 137 20.79 9.52 -0.11
C PRO A 137 20.55 8.11 -0.64
N LEU A 138 19.34 7.56 -0.51
CA LEU A 138 19.02 6.19 -0.92
C LEU A 138 19.24 5.91 -2.41
N GLU A 139 19.21 6.94 -3.26
CA GLU A 139 19.39 6.85 -4.72
C GLU A 139 20.66 7.56 -5.24
N THR A 140 21.51 8.08 -4.34
CA THR A 140 22.78 8.74 -4.69
C THR A 140 24.00 7.97 -4.19
N GLU A 141 25.20 8.44 -4.56
CA GLU A 141 26.49 7.84 -4.15
C GLU A 141 26.64 6.38 -4.61
N GLY A 142 26.02 6.05 -5.76
CA GLY A 142 26.04 4.71 -6.34
C GLY A 142 25.00 3.75 -5.76
N ARG A 143 24.20 4.18 -4.76
CA ARG A 143 23.04 3.42 -4.30
C ARG A 143 21.92 3.46 -5.32
N LYS A 144 21.14 2.38 -5.37
CA LYS A 144 19.97 2.25 -6.24
C LYS A 144 18.88 1.55 -5.44
N LEU A 145 17.68 2.08 -5.52
CA LEU A 145 16.49 1.42 -5.02
C LEU A 145 15.86 0.58 -6.14
N THR A 146 15.24 -0.52 -5.76
CA THR A 146 14.41 -1.34 -6.65
C THR A 146 12.96 -1.15 -6.21
N PRO A 147 12.04 -0.79 -7.11
CA PRO A 147 10.63 -0.71 -6.77
C PRO A 147 10.10 -2.07 -6.32
N ALA A 148 9.32 -2.07 -5.24
CA ALA A 148 8.60 -3.22 -4.74
C ALA A 148 7.10 -2.94 -4.82
N LEU A 149 6.32 -3.89 -5.32
CA LEU A 149 4.86 -3.79 -5.26
C LEU A 149 4.42 -4.00 -3.81
N VAL A 150 3.96 -2.93 -3.15
CA VAL A 150 3.48 -2.98 -1.77
C VAL A 150 1.95 -2.97 -1.74
N HIS A 151 1.35 -3.57 -0.70
CA HIS A 151 -0.10 -3.52 -0.45
C HIS A 151 -0.59 -2.07 -0.22
N GLY A 152 0.22 -1.27 0.48
CA GLY A 152 -0.02 0.17 0.71
C GLY A 152 -1.08 0.52 1.76
N ASP A 153 -1.79 -0.47 2.31
CA ASP A 153 -2.74 -0.28 3.43
C ASP A 153 -2.80 -1.54 4.30
N ILE A 154 -1.64 -2.06 4.73
CA ILE A 154 -1.57 -3.34 5.45
C ILE A 154 -1.66 -3.14 6.97
N TRP A 155 -2.67 -3.74 7.59
CA TRP A 155 -2.95 -3.75 9.03
C TRP A 155 -3.85 -4.95 9.36
N ASP A 156 -4.20 -5.16 10.63
CA ASP A 156 -5.02 -6.30 11.09
C ASP A 156 -6.48 -6.27 10.61
N GLY A 157 -6.96 -5.12 10.11
CA GLY A 157 -8.27 -5.02 9.45
C GLY A 157 -8.29 -5.43 7.98
N ASN A 158 -7.13 -5.50 7.32
CA ASN A 158 -6.99 -5.75 5.87
C ASN A 158 -6.26 -7.06 5.55
N ALA A 159 -6.10 -7.93 6.56
CA ALA A 159 -5.60 -9.28 6.38
C ALA A 159 -6.23 -10.22 7.40
N SER A 160 -6.47 -11.47 7.00
CA SER A 160 -6.99 -12.53 7.87
C SER A 160 -6.46 -13.89 7.40
N VAL A 161 -6.72 -14.97 8.13
CA VAL A 161 -6.44 -16.34 7.69
C VAL A 161 -7.66 -16.93 6.98
N ASP A 162 -7.47 -17.39 5.76
CA ASP A 162 -8.47 -18.13 5.00
C ASP A 162 -8.66 -19.54 5.62
N VAL A 163 -9.89 -19.86 6.02
CA VAL A 163 -10.21 -21.09 6.76
C VAL A 163 -9.96 -22.34 5.91
N GLN A 164 -10.13 -22.25 4.60
CA GLN A 164 -9.98 -23.40 3.71
C GLN A 164 -8.51 -23.78 3.50
N THR A 165 -7.63 -22.78 3.38
CA THR A 165 -6.21 -22.96 3.04
C THR A 165 -5.30 -22.88 4.26
N GLY A 166 -5.74 -22.23 5.34
CA GLY A 166 -4.91 -21.89 6.49
C GLY A 166 -3.84 -20.82 6.19
N LEU A 167 -3.91 -20.15 5.03
CA LEU A 167 -2.94 -19.15 4.62
C LEU A 167 -3.44 -17.73 4.91
N PRO A 168 -2.53 -16.76 5.11
CA PRO A 168 -2.88 -15.36 5.12
C PRO A 168 -3.52 -14.93 3.78
N LEU A 169 -4.59 -14.15 3.88
CA LEU A 169 -5.28 -13.51 2.76
C LEU A 169 -5.33 -12.00 3.02
N ILE A 170 -4.94 -11.20 2.02
CA ILE A 170 -4.96 -9.73 2.06
C ILE A 170 -6.01 -9.16 1.09
N PHE A 171 -6.59 -8.04 1.49
CA PHE A 171 -7.70 -7.35 0.81
C PHE A 171 -7.68 -5.85 1.12
N ASP A 172 -8.51 -5.05 0.42
CA ASP A 172 -8.62 -3.60 0.59
C ASP A 172 -7.27 -2.85 0.43
N ALA A 173 -6.60 -3.12 -0.69
CA ALA A 173 -5.29 -2.55 -0.97
C ALA A 173 -5.33 -1.14 -1.57
N THR A 174 -4.31 -0.33 -1.25
CA THR A 174 -3.94 0.88 -2.02
C THR A 174 -2.53 0.72 -2.58
N PRO A 175 -2.33 -0.17 -3.56
CA PRO A 175 -1.01 -0.60 -3.95
C PRO A 175 -0.23 0.50 -4.66
N MET A 176 1.09 0.37 -4.59
CA MET A 176 2.01 1.12 -5.43
C MET A 176 3.36 0.41 -5.51
N TYR A 177 4.14 0.77 -6.52
CA TYR A 177 5.56 0.45 -6.56
C TYR A 177 6.34 1.45 -5.71
N ALA A 178 6.90 1.00 -4.60
CA ALA A 178 7.53 1.85 -3.60
C ALA A 178 8.88 1.31 -3.14
N HIS A 179 9.58 2.05 -2.30
CA HIS A 179 10.64 1.46 -1.48
C HIS A 179 10.03 0.36 -0.60
N ASN A 180 10.68 -0.81 -0.51
CA ASN A 180 10.14 -2.00 0.18
C ASN A 180 9.89 -1.81 1.69
N GLU A 181 10.53 -0.82 2.31
CA GLU A 181 10.28 -0.48 3.73
C GLU A 181 9.07 0.44 3.92
N SER A 182 8.48 0.95 2.85
CA SER A 182 7.27 1.75 2.93
C SER A 182 6.15 0.91 3.54
N TYR A 183 5.42 1.48 4.51
CA TYR A 183 4.30 0.84 5.24
C TYR A 183 4.68 -0.31 6.18
N ILE A 184 5.97 -0.58 6.42
CA ILE A 184 6.38 -1.50 7.50
C ILE A 184 5.95 -0.98 8.87
N ASP A 185 5.93 0.34 9.09
CA ASP A 185 5.53 0.91 10.39
C ASP A 185 4.07 0.58 10.76
N GLU A 186 3.14 0.64 9.79
CA GLU A 186 1.75 0.22 10.01
C GLU A 186 1.66 -1.28 10.32
N TYR A 187 2.43 -2.12 9.62
CA TYR A 187 2.54 -3.53 9.98
C TYR A 187 3.03 -3.71 11.43
N VAL A 188 4.11 -3.06 11.84
CA VAL A 188 4.70 -3.24 13.18
C VAL A 188 3.76 -2.79 14.30
N LYS A 189 2.91 -1.77 14.08
CA LYS A 189 1.91 -1.31 15.05
C LYS A 189 0.83 -2.36 15.31
N HIS A 190 0.39 -3.04 14.25
CA HIS A 190 -0.75 -3.96 14.29
C HIS A 190 -0.33 -5.43 14.50
N TYR A 191 0.92 -5.78 14.23
CA TYR A 191 1.47 -7.13 14.37
C TYR A 191 2.64 -7.12 15.38
N PRO A 192 2.36 -6.94 16.68
CA PRO A 192 3.41 -6.84 17.69
C PRO A 192 4.20 -8.15 17.77
N ILE A 193 5.49 -8.07 17.44
CA ILE A 193 6.43 -9.18 17.63
C ILE A 193 6.50 -9.47 19.12
N SER A 194 6.08 -10.65 19.56
CA SER A 194 6.22 -11.04 20.95
C SER A 194 7.71 -11.09 21.33
N ALA A 195 8.06 -10.62 22.53
CA ALA A 195 9.45 -10.62 23.03
C ALA A 195 10.11 -12.02 23.01
N GLN A 196 9.32 -13.09 22.96
CA GLN A 196 9.80 -14.47 22.83
C GLN A 196 10.45 -14.78 21.47
N GLN A 197 10.05 -14.10 20.39
CA GLN A 197 10.60 -14.35 19.06
C GLN A 197 11.99 -13.73 18.86
N ILE A 198 12.30 -12.63 19.55
CA ILE A 198 13.63 -11.98 19.54
C ILE A 198 14.68 -12.85 20.23
N SER A 199 14.32 -13.55 21.31
CA SER A 199 15.23 -14.40 22.08
C SER A 199 15.64 -15.69 21.35
N SER A 200 14.95 -16.07 20.27
CA SER A 200 15.25 -17.30 19.52
C SER A 200 16.30 -17.11 18.40
N ARG A 201 16.78 -15.87 18.20
CA ARG A 201 17.74 -15.52 17.14
C ARG A 201 19.00 -14.79 17.64
N VAL A 202 19.37 -14.97 18.91
CA VAL A 202 20.69 -14.59 19.46
C VAL A 202 21.45 -15.84 19.87
#